data_AF-A0A1Q9LKP2-F1
#
_entry.id   AF-A0A1Q9LKP2-F1
#
_cell.length_a   1.000
_cell.length_b   1.000
_cell.length_c   1.000
_cell.angle_alpha   90.00
_cell.angle_beta   90.00
_cell.angle_gamma   90.00
#
_symmetry.space_group_name_H-M   'P 1'
#
loop_
_entity.id
_entity.type
_entity.pdbx_description
1 polymer ?
#
loop_
_entity_poly.entity_id
_entity_poly.type
_entity_poly.pdbx_seq_one_letter_code
_entity_poly.pdbx_strand_id
1 'polypeptide(L)'
;MFVPVDFTDREMSYWAAENAAISARLEEIITACAGGRGTPALVEEWVELTARLKAVGYRVEGLAARRQRAFLCRWRDGVGEDRGGELS
;
A
#
# COMPACT_ATOMS: atom_id res chain seq x y z
N MET A 1 -3.93 -19.23 8.38
CA MET A 1 -2.68 -18.50 8.66
C MET A 1 -3.05 -17.07 9.07
N PHE A 2 -2.79 -16.69 10.32
CA PHE A 2 -3.03 -15.33 10.84
C PHE A 2 -1.78 -14.50 10.54
N VAL A 3 -1.92 -13.41 9.77
CA VAL A 3 -0.81 -12.46 9.52
C VAL A 3 -0.83 -11.44 10.66
N PRO A 4 0.27 -11.28 11.43
CA PRO A 4 0.33 -10.29 12.50
C PRO A 4 0.07 -8.88 11.96
N VAL A 5 -0.72 -8.09 12.68
CA VAL A 5 -1.08 -6.71 12.31
C VAL A 5 0.18 -5.84 12.18
N ASP A 6 1.14 -6.00 13.08
CA ASP A 6 2.40 -5.24 13.09
C ASP A 6 3.24 -5.46 11.83
N PHE A 7 3.15 -6.66 11.24
CA PHE A 7 3.80 -6.95 9.96
C PHE A 7 3.15 -6.15 8.83
N THR A 8 1.81 -6.05 8.83
CA THR A 8 1.08 -5.27 7.82
C THR A 8 1.26 -3.76 7.96
N ASP A 9 1.44 -3.23 9.18
CA ASP A 9 1.69 -1.80 9.41
C ASP A 9 3.10 -1.38 8.95
N ARG A 10 4.10 -2.22 9.20
CA ARG A 10 5.46 -2.00 8.68
C ARG A 10 5.51 -2.08 7.16
N GLU A 11 4.83 -3.07 6.57
CA GLU A 11 4.70 -3.18 5.12
C GLU A 11 4.00 -1.93 4.54
N MET A 12 2.88 -1.49 5.11
CA MET A 12 2.18 -0.28 4.68
C MET A 12 3.06 0.96 4.75
N SER A 13 3.81 1.12 5.84
CA SER A 13 4.73 2.26 6.02
C SER A 13 5.85 2.26 4.98
N TYR A 14 6.41 1.08 4.68
CA TYR A 14 7.40 0.92 3.63
C TYR A 14 6.84 1.29 2.25
N TRP A 15 5.68 0.77 1.88
CA TRP A 15 5.08 1.07 0.58
C TRP A 15 4.62 2.53 0.46
N ALA A 16 4.21 3.16 1.56
CA ALA A 16 3.93 4.59 1.60
C ALA A 16 5.19 5.44 1.36
N ALA A 17 6.33 5.04 1.96
CA ALA A 17 7.61 5.71 1.73
C ALA A 17 8.10 5.54 0.28
N GLU A 18 8.01 4.33 -0.28
CA GLU A 18 8.33 4.08 -1.69
C GLU A 18 7.44 4.90 -2.63
N ASN A 19 6.14 4.97 -2.36
CA ASN A 19 5.21 5.80 -3.12
C ASN A 19 5.62 7.28 -3.11
N ALA A 20 5.92 7.83 -1.93
CA ALA A 20 6.34 9.22 -1.78
C ALA A 20 7.64 9.52 -2.54
N ALA A 21 8.63 8.63 -2.46
CA ALA A 21 9.90 8.77 -3.17
C ALA A 21 9.72 8.76 -4.70
N ILE A 22 8.91 7.82 -5.20
CA ILE A 22 8.61 7.72 -6.65
C ILE A 22 7.86 8.97 -7.12
N SER A 23 6.84 9.41 -6.38
CA SER A 23 6.06 10.61 -6.72
C SER A 23 6.95 11.87 -6.77
N ALA A 24 7.81 12.07 -5.78
CA ALA A 24 8.74 13.20 -5.76
C ALA A 24 9.67 13.19 -6.98
N ARG A 25 10.22 12.03 -7.34
CA ARG A 25 11.10 11.92 -8.52
C ARG A 25 10.35 12.16 -9.83
N LEU A 26 9.11 11.69 -9.95
CA LEU A 26 8.27 11.97 -11.12
C LEU A 26 7.99 13.48 -11.28
N GLU A 27 7.73 14.20 -10.18
CA GLU A 27 7.54 15.66 -10.19
C GLU A 27 8.81 16.40 -10.65
N GLU A 28 9.99 15.97 -10.22
CA GLU A 28 11.26 16.51 -10.71
C GLU A 28 11.44 16.33 -12.21
N ILE A 29 11.12 15.14 -12.73
CA ILE A 29 11.20 14.85 -14.17
C ILE A 29 10.21 15.73 -14.95
N ILE A 30 8.97 15.84 -14.49
CA ILE A 30 7.95 16.70 -15.11
C ILE A 30 8.43 18.15 -15.16
N THR A 31 8.99 18.65 -14.05
CA THR A 31 9.52 20.00 -13.94
C THR A 31 10.71 20.23 -14.89
N ALA A 32 11.62 19.25 -15.01
CA ALA A 32 12.73 19.31 -15.95
C ALA A 32 12.25 19.37 -17.41
N CYS A 33 11.29 18.51 -17.78
CA CYS A 33 10.70 18.46 -19.11
C CYS A 33 9.96 19.77 -19.45
N ALA A 34 9.15 20.30 -18.53
CA ALA A 34 8.45 21.57 -18.71
C ALA A 34 9.42 22.76 -18.88
N GLY A 35 10.59 22.70 -18.24
CA GLY A 35 11.67 23.68 -18.39
C GLY A 35 12.56 23.50 -19.62
N GLY A 36 12.19 22.63 -20.57
CA GLY A 36 12.98 22.37 -21.78
C GLY A 36 14.26 21.55 -21.56
N ARG A 37 14.43 20.96 -20.37
CA ARG A 37 15.58 20.09 -20.01
C ARG A 37 15.23 18.61 -20.07
N GLY A 38 14.14 18.26 -20.75
CA GLY A 38 13.76 16.87 -20.98
C GLY A 38 14.80 16.17 -21.85
N THR A 39 15.23 14.98 -21.42
CA THR A 39 16.13 14.12 -22.19
C THR A 39 15.46 12.76 -22.40
N PRO A 40 15.84 11.98 -23.44
CA PRO A 40 15.33 10.63 -23.62
C PRO A 40 15.50 9.74 -22.39
N ALA A 41 16.64 9.87 -21.69
CA ALA A 41 16.90 9.13 -20.45
C ALA A 41 15.90 9.47 -19.33
N LEU A 42 15.52 10.76 -19.18
CA LEU A 42 14.49 11.15 -18.20
C LEU A 42 13.11 10.61 -18.56
N VAL A 43 12.81 10.45 -19.86
CA VAL A 43 11.56 9.84 -20.32
C VAL A 43 11.54 8.34 -20.04
N GLU A 44 12.65 7.64 -20.26
CA GLU A 44 12.80 6.23 -19.90
C GLU A 44 12.64 6.03 -18.39
N GLU A 45 13.29 6.87 -17.58
CA GLU A 45 13.14 6.88 -16.13
C GLU A 45 11.68 7.13 -15.71
N TRP A 46 10.98 8.07 -16.37
CA TRP A 46 9.57 8.33 -16.12
C TRP A 46 8.68 7.10 -16.38
N VAL A 47 8.94 6.36 -17.47
CA VAL A 47 8.20 5.13 -17.78
C VAL A 47 8.42 4.08 -16.69
N GLU A 48 9.67 3.87 -16.27
CA GLU A 48 10.01 2.90 -15.23
C GLU A 48 9.36 3.27 -13.88
N LEU A 49 9.49 4.53 -13.47
CA LEU A 49 8.92 5.02 -12.22
C LEU A 49 7.40 4.93 -12.21
N THR A 50 6.73 5.20 -13.33
CA THR A 50 5.28 5.04 -13.47
C THR A 50 4.85 3.58 -13.34
N ALA A 51 5.62 2.65 -13.93
CA ALA A 51 5.37 1.21 -13.78
C ALA A 51 5.58 0.75 -12.32
N ARG A 52 6.62 1.24 -11.65
CA ARG A 52 6.87 0.98 -10.22
C ARG A 52 5.74 1.53 -9.35
N LEU A 53 5.28 2.75 -9.60
CA LEU A 53 4.18 3.38 -8.87
C LEU A 53 2.90 2.53 -8.96
N LYS A 54 2.58 2.03 -10.15
CA LYS A 54 1.45 1.12 -10.36
C LYS A 54 1.60 -0.18 -9.57
N ALA A 55 2.80 -0.75 -9.53
CA ALA A 55 3.08 -1.94 -8.73
C ALA A 55 2.91 -1.68 -7.22
N VAL A 56 3.32 -0.51 -6.72
CA VAL A 56 3.08 -0.08 -5.33
C VAL A 56 1.57 -0.02 -5.04
N GLY A 57 0.78 0.55 -5.94
CA GLY A 57 -0.69 0.58 -5.82
C GLY A 57 -1.29 -0.81 -5.59
N TYR A 58 -0.94 -1.78 -6.43
CA TYR A 58 -1.40 -3.17 -6.26
C TYR A 58 -0.98 -3.81 -4.93
N ARG A 59 0.21 -3.47 -4.42
CA ARG A 59 0.70 -3.98 -3.13
C ARG A 59 -0.10 -3.39 -1.97
N VAL A 60 -0.40 -2.10 -2.02
CA VAL A 60 -1.20 -1.40 -1.00
C VAL A 60 -2.65 -1.93 -0.98
N GLU A 61 -3.27 -2.14 -2.14
CA GLU A 61 -4.60 -2.75 -2.24
C GLU A 61 -4.64 -4.17 -1.64
N GLY A 62 -3.64 -5.00 -1.97
CA GLY A 62 -3.51 -6.34 -1.41
C GLY A 62 -3.30 -6.33 0.11
N LEU A 63 -2.57 -5.36 0.64
CA LEU A 63 -2.42 -5.13 2.09
C LEU A 63 -3.75 -4.74 2.75
N ALA A 64 -4.48 -3.80 2.17
CA ALA A 64 -5.79 -3.37 2.67
C ALA A 64 -6.78 -4.54 2.73
N ALA A 65 -6.85 -5.35 1.66
CA ALA A 65 -7.69 -6.55 1.63
C ALA A 65 -7.32 -7.59 2.70
N ARG A 66 -6.01 -7.78 2.96
CA ARG A 66 -5.53 -8.67 4.03
C ARG A 66 -5.93 -8.14 5.42
N ARG A 67 -5.80 -6.84 5.67
CA ARG A 67 -6.21 -6.21 6.95
C ARG A 67 -7.71 -6.33 7.16
N GLN A 68 -8.52 -6.07 6.14
CA GLN A 68 -9.97 -6.23 6.20
C GLN A 68 -10.36 -7.68 6.52
N ARG A 69 -9.73 -8.66 5.87
CA ARG A 69 -9.97 -10.08 6.18
C ARG A 69 -9.58 -10.43 7.62
N ALA A 70 -8.44 -9.98 8.11
CA ALA A 70 -7.99 -10.24 9.48
C ALA A 70 -8.92 -9.60 10.54
N PHE A 71 -9.44 -8.40 10.26
CA PHE A 71 -10.45 -7.76 11.09
C PHE A 71 -11.76 -8.57 11.11
N LEU A 72 -12.27 -8.94 9.94
CA LEU A 72 -13.52 -9.73 9.81
C LEU A 72 -13.42 -11.10 10.51
N CYS A 73 -12.29 -11.78 10.42
CA CYS A 73 -12.06 -13.04 11.13
C CYS A 73 -12.11 -12.85 12.66
N ARG A 74 -11.39 -11.85 13.20
CA ARG A 74 -11.39 -11.57 14.65
C ARG A 74 -12.76 -11.14 15.16
N TRP A 75 -13.48 -10.32 14.39
CA TRP A 75 -14.84 -9.91 14.74
C TRP A 75 -15.78 -11.12 14.82
N ARG A 76 -15.72 -12.02 13.84
CA ARG A 76 -16.54 -13.25 13.84
C ARG A 76 -16.23 -14.15 15.04
N ASP A 77 -14.96 -14.29 15.39
CA ASP A 77 -14.55 -15.15 16.50
C ASP A 77 -14.97 -14.53 17.86
N GLY A 78 -14.94 -13.20 17.99
CA GLY A 78 -15.39 -12.49 19.21
C GLY A 78 -16.92 -12.44 19.40
N VAL A 79 -17.72 -12.46 18.32
CA VAL A 79 -19.19 -12.52 18.41
C VAL A 79 -19.69 -13.93 18.81
N GLY A 80 -18.83 -14.95 18.74
CA GLY A 80 -19.15 -16.33 19.11
C GLY A 80 -19.04 -16.66 20.61
N GLU A 81 -18.25 -15.90 21.38
CA GLU A 81 -17.98 -16.18 22.81
C GLU A 81 -18.97 -15.50 23.77
N ASP A 82 -19.73 -14.48 23.33
CA ASP A 82 -20.75 -13.78 24.15
C ASP A 82 -22.15 -14.41 24.08
N ARG A 83 -22.26 -15.70 23.70
CA ARG A 83 -23.47 -16.48 23.97
C ARG A 83 -23.34 -17.19 25.32
N GLY A 84 -23.35 -16.40 26.38
CA GLY A 84 -23.83 -16.84 27.68
C GLY A 84 -25.20 -17.54 27.51
N GLY A 85 -25.49 -18.61 28.24
CA GLY A 85 -25.16 -18.71 29.64
C GLY A 85 -26.09 -17.82 30.49
N GLU A 86 -27.38 -17.74 30.15
CA GLU A 86 -28.44 -17.28 31.05
C GLU A 86 -29.71 -18.10 30.80
N LEU A 87 -29.75 -19.31 31.35
CA LEU A 87 -30.99 -19.99 31.72
C LEU A 87 -30.72 -20.72 33.05
N SER A 88 -30.73 -19.95 34.14
CA SER A 88 -31.04 -20.47 35.49
C SER A 88 -32.54 -20.40 35.71
#